data_AF-A0A7C1GJ87-F1
#
_entry.id   AF-A0A7C1GJ87-F1
#
_cell.length_a   1.000
_cell.length_b   1.000
_cell.length_c   1.000
_cell.angle_alpha   90.00
_cell.angle_beta   90.00
_cell.angle_gamma   90.00
#
_symmetry.space_group_name_H-M   'P 1'
#
loop_
_entity.id
_entity.type
_entity.pdbx_description
1 polymer ?
#
loop_
_entity_poly.entity_id
_entity_poly.type
_entity_poly.pdbx_seq_one_letter_code
_entity_poly.pdbx_strand_id
1 'polypeptide(L)'
;MVKRLALCVAAALIVAGCATMGKGPTDEELINSTLQKVKTALESQNLDMLMATFAEDFSHDQVPDKATAREMLDMGISMGYADDGECHLDRVSISMDPDGETASAYPVDLSGPAGSISVELVLGKREIEVDGKKQKAWLVTTINPDGV
;
A
#
# COMPACT_ATOMS: atom_id res chain seq x y z
N MET A 1 29.51 16.79 63.96
CA MET A 1 28.32 15.91 64.09
C MET A 1 27.67 15.82 62.71
N VAL A 2 27.93 14.77 61.95
CA VAL A 2 27.14 13.52 61.84
C VAL A 2 25.98 13.63 60.83
N LYS A 3 26.24 13.05 59.64
CA LYS A 3 25.39 12.15 58.82
C LYS A 3 23.96 12.56 58.41
N ARG A 4 23.72 12.48 57.09
CA ARG A 4 22.71 11.65 56.36
C ARG A 4 22.83 12.02 54.87
N LEU A 5 23.57 11.31 54.02
CA LEU A 5 23.35 9.96 53.47
C LEU A 5 22.04 9.83 52.65
N ALA A 6 22.17 9.90 51.33
CA ALA A 6 21.40 9.21 50.27
C ALA A 6 22.00 9.70 48.94
N LEU A 7 22.95 9.04 48.26
CA LEU A 7 23.02 7.66 47.75
C LEU A 7 21.70 7.15 47.16
N CYS A 8 21.50 7.46 45.88
CA CYS A 8 20.84 6.56 44.92
C CYS A 8 21.67 6.54 43.64
N VAL A 9 22.64 5.64 43.61
CA VAL A 9 23.18 5.07 42.37
C VAL A 9 22.10 4.14 41.83
N ALA A 10 21.57 4.43 40.64
CA ALA A 10 20.90 3.46 39.77
C ALA A 10 21.28 3.87 38.35
N ALA A 11 22.36 3.29 37.84
CA ALA A 11 22.32 2.10 37.02
C ALA A 11 22.10 2.50 35.55
N ALA A 12 23.19 2.34 34.81
CA ALA A 12 23.27 2.29 33.36
C ALA A 12 22.01 1.68 32.73
N LEU A 13 21.17 2.52 32.13
CA LEU A 13 20.36 2.12 30.99
C LEU A 13 21.17 2.45 29.74
N ILE A 14 22.16 1.59 29.47
CA ILE A 14 22.58 1.30 28.11
C ILE A 14 21.35 0.63 27.49
N VAL A 15 20.39 1.43 27.02
CA VAL A 15 19.46 0.92 26.02
C VAL A 15 20.32 0.80 24.78
N ALA A 16 20.65 -0.45 24.47
CA ALA A 16 21.12 -0.89 23.19
C ALA A 16 20.27 -0.25 22.08
N GLY A 17 20.70 0.90 21.58
CA GLY A 17 20.31 1.44 20.27
C GLY A 17 20.97 0.62 19.16
N CYS A 18 20.97 -0.70 19.32
CA CYS A 18 21.61 -1.63 18.41
C CYS A 18 20.68 -1.85 17.21
N ALA A 19 21.06 -1.23 16.08
CA ALA A 19 20.92 -1.76 14.72
C ALA A 19 19.73 -1.39 13.81
N THR A 20 18.88 -0.39 14.09
CA THR A 20 17.82 0.00 13.11
C THR A 20 17.85 1.46 12.65
N MET A 21 18.77 2.28 13.16
CA MET A 21 18.89 3.69 12.76
C MET A 21 19.65 3.81 11.43
N GLY A 22 18.95 3.82 10.29
CA GLY A 22 19.53 4.31 9.03
C GLY A 22 19.05 3.75 7.70
N LYS A 23 18.14 2.77 7.64
CA LYS A 23 17.54 2.35 6.38
C LYS A 23 16.05 2.66 6.41
N GLY A 24 15.59 3.43 5.41
CA GLY A 24 14.15 3.62 5.18
C GLY A 24 13.45 2.29 4.90
N PRO A 25 12.11 2.31 4.73
CA PRO A 25 11.35 1.09 4.50
C PRO A 25 11.88 0.32 3.28
N THR A 26 11.78 -1.00 3.34
CA THR A 26 12.10 -1.87 2.21
C THR A 26 11.05 -1.74 1.12
N ASP A 27 11.36 -2.20 -0.10
CA ASP A 27 10.40 -2.22 -1.20
C ASP A 27 9.17 -3.08 -0.85
N GLU A 28 9.37 -4.22 -0.19
CA GLU A 28 8.28 -5.08 0.29
C GLU A 28 7.39 -4.39 1.33
N GLU A 29 7.98 -3.65 2.28
CA GLU A 29 7.23 -2.85 3.25
C GLU A 29 6.41 -1.75 2.57
N LEU A 30 6.97 -1.10 1.54
CA LEU A 30 6.27 -0.08 0.76
C LEU A 30 5.13 -0.66 -0.07
N ILE A 31 5.35 -1.78 -0.76
CA ILE A 31 4.31 -2.50 -1.52
C ILE A 31 3.18 -2.90 -0.58
N ASN A 32 3.50 -3.54 0.55
CA ASN A 32 2.49 -3.92 1.55
C ASN A 32 1.72 -2.70 2.08
N SER A 33 2.39 -1.58 2.33
CA SER A 33 1.71 -0.33 2.70
C SER A 33 0.73 0.14 1.63
N THR A 34 1.10 0.07 0.36
CA THR A 34 0.20 0.39 -0.76
C THR A 34 -0.99 -0.58 -0.80
N LEU A 35 -0.78 -1.88 -0.67
CA LEU A 35 -1.86 -2.88 -0.66
C LEU A 35 -2.85 -2.64 0.50
N GLN A 36 -2.36 -2.32 1.69
CA GLN A 36 -3.23 -2.00 2.83
C GLN A 36 -4.03 -0.71 2.61
N LYS A 37 -3.45 0.29 1.93
CA LYS A 37 -4.19 1.50 1.52
C LYS A 37 -5.25 1.18 0.49
N VAL A 38 -4.96 0.32 -0.51
CA VAL A 38 -5.95 -0.16 -1.49
C VAL A 38 -7.11 -0.84 -0.77
N LYS A 39 -6.84 -1.81 0.12
CA LYS A 39 -7.86 -2.47 0.94
C LYS A 39 -8.71 -1.46 1.72
N THR A 40 -8.06 -0.57 2.47
CA THR A 40 -8.76 0.45 3.26
C THR A 40 -9.64 1.33 2.38
N ALA A 41 -9.13 1.75 1.22
CA ALA A 41 -9.86 2.62 0.31
C ALA A 41 -11.06 1.91 -0.33
N LEU A 42 -10.92 0.66 -0.74
CA LEU A 42 -12.01 -0.15 -1.29
C LEU A 42 -13.11 -0.38 -0.24
N GLU A 43 -12.74 -0.83 0.96
CA GLU A 43 -13.70 -1.18 2.03
C GLU A 43 -14.38 0.05 2.64
N SER A 44 -13.73 1.22 2.57
CA SER A 44 -14.34 2.50 2.98
C SER A 44 -14.96 3.27 1.82
N GLN A 45 -14.97 2.70 0.60
CA GLN A 45 -15.40 3.35 -0.63
C GLN A 45 -14.78 4.75 -0.85
N ASN A 46 -13.55 4.95 -0.35
CA ASN A 46 -12.84 6.21 -0.44
C ASN A 46 -12.05 6.30 -1.74
N LEU A 47 -12.72 6.79 -2.79
CA LEU A 47 -12.16 6.88 -4.13
C LEU A 47 -10.92 7.79 -4.19
N ASP A 48 -10.84 8.86 -3.39
CA ASP A 48 -9.65 9.72 -3.35
C ASP A 48 -8.43 8.98 -2.79
N MET A 49 -8.64 8.23 -1.71
CA MET A 49 -7.60 7.38 -1.13
C MET A 49 -7.16 6.29 -2.11
N LEU A 50 -8.13 5.68 -2.82
CA LEU A 50 -7.83 4.66 -3.82
C LEU A 50 -7.01 5.24 -4.96
N MET A 51 -7.44 6.35 -5.56
CA MET A 51 -6.73 6.95 -6.68
C MET A 51 -5.34 7.48 -6.30
N ALA A 52 -5.08 7.76 -5.01
CA ALA A 52 -3.74 8.12 -4.53
C ALA A 52 -2.76 6.93 -4.56
N THR A 53 -3.23 5.69 -4.68
CA THR A 53 -2.37 4.50 -4.84
C THR A 53 -2.00 4.22 -6.30
N PHE A 54 -2.63 4.91 -7.25
CA PHE A 54 -2.41 4.72 -8.69
C PHE A 54 -1.33 5.68 -9.17
N ALA A 55 -0.45 5.19 -10.04
CA ALA A 55 0.57 6.02 -10.67
C ALA A 55 -0.06 7.03 -11.63
N GLU A 56 0.52 8.22 -11.77
CA GLU A 56 0.03 9.22 -12.73
C GLU A 56 0.06 8.71 -14.19
N ASP A 57 0.99 7.81 -14.48
CA ASP A 57 1.13 7.11 -15.76
C ASP A 57 0.38 5.76 -15.80
N PHE A 58 -0.62 5.55 -14.94
CA PHE A 58 -1.48 4.37 -14.99
C PHE A 58 -2.13 4.22 -16.37
N SER A 59 -2.13 2.99 -16.89
CA SER A 59 -2.74 2.63 -18.17
C SER A 59 -3.17 1.17 -18.15
N HIS A 60 -4.31 0.88 -18.76
CA HIS A 60 -4.83 -0.48 -18.95
C HIS A 60 -5.48 -0.61 -20.34
N ASP A 61 -5.50 -1.81 -20.92
CA ASP A 61 -5.93 -2.02 -22.31
C ASP A 61 -7.35 -1.51 -22.61
N GLN A 62 -8.25 -1.62 -21.63
CA GLN A 62 -9.64 -1.16 -21.73
C GLN A 62 -9.88 0.21 -21.08
N VAL A 63 -8.90 0.71 -20.31
CA VAL A 63 -9.01 1.93 -19.52
C VAL A 63 -7.76 2.76 -19.77
N PRO A 64 -7.83 3.74 -20.70
CA PRO A 64 -6.65 4.37 -21.29
C PRO A 64 -5.83 5.18 -20.28
N ASP A 65 -6.43 5.66 -19.20
CA ASP A 65 -5.77 6.51 -18.22
C ASP A 65 -6.39 6.44 -16.83
N LYS A 66 -5.69 7.03 -15.86
CA LYS A 66 -6.09 7.14 -14.45
C LYS A 66 -7.44 7.87 -14.26
N ALA A 67 -7.74 8.86 -15.11
CA ALA A 67 -8.97 9.63 -15.01
C ALA A 67 -10.18 8.77 -15.39
N THR A 68 -10.08 8.04 -16.49
CA THR A 68 -11.11 7.10 -16.94
C THR A 68 -11.28 5.96 -15.93
N ALA A 69 -10.19 5.47 -15.33
CA ALA A 69 -10.26 4.49 -14.24
C ALA A 69 -11.07 5.01 -13.05
N ARG A 70 -10.83 6.25 -12.64
CA ARG A 70 -11.59 6.89 -11.56
C ARG A 70 -13.09 6.95 -11.89
N GLU A 71 -13.45 7.39 -13.10
CA GLU A 71 -14.86 7.48 -13.52
C GLU A 71 -15.55 6.11 -13.50
N MET A 72 -14.87 5.05 -13.95
CA MET A 72 -15.41 3.69 -13.91
C MET A 72 -15.60 3.17 -12.48
N LEU A 73 -14.64 3.45 -11.59
CA LEU A 73 -14.74 3.08 -10.17
C LEU A 73 -15.88 3.83 -9.47
N ASP A 74 -16.03 5.13 -9.74
CA ASP A 74 -17.14 5.95 -9.23
C ASP A 74 -18.49 5.42 -9.69
N MET A 75 -18.59 5.04 -10.97
CA MET A 75 -19.79 4.41 -11.52
C MET A 75 -20.10 3.09 -10.80
N GLY A 76 -19.11 2.21 -10.61
CA GLY A 76 -19.29 0.95 -9.88
C GLY A 76 -19.79 1.14 -8.44
N ILE A 77 -19.21 2.11 -7.71
CA ILE A 77 -19.67 2.49 -6.37
C ILE A 77 -21.11 3.01 -6.43
N SER A 78 -21.43 3.91 -7.37
CA SER A 78 -22.78 4.50 -7.50
C SER A 78 -23.86 3.47 -7.85
N MET A 79 -23.47 2.37 -8.50
CA MET A 79 -24.35 1.26 -8.86
C MET A 79 -24.49 0.20 -7.74
N GLY A 80 -23.80 0.39 -6.61
CA GLY A 80 -23.81 -0.52 -5.47
C GLY A 80 -22.95 -1.77 -5.65
N TYR A 81 -22.03 -1.80 -6.61
CA TYR A 81 -21.16 -2.97 -6.84
C TYR A 81 -20.14 -3.16 -5.71
N ALA A 82 -19.84 -2.10 -4.98
CA ALA A 82 -18.92 -2.10 -3.84
C ALA A 82 -19.63 -2.08 -2.48
N ASP A 83 -20.97 -2.20 -2.45
CA ASP A 83 -21.73 -2.21 -1.19
C ASP A 83 -21.36 -3.45 -0.38
N ASP A 84 -21.03 -3.29 0.90
CA ASP A 84 -20.53 -4.38 1.76
C ASP A 84 -19.34 -5.16 1.13
N GLY A 85 -18.55 -4.48 0.28
CA GLY A 85 -17.42 -5.09 -0.40
C GLY A 85 -16.24 -5.38 0.53
N GLU A 86 -15.60 -6.52 0.35
CA GLU A 86 -14.41 -6.93 1.12
C GLU A 86 -13.20 -7.11 0.20
N CYS A 87 -12.02 -6.74 0.71
CA CYS A 87 -10.74 -6.94 0.03
C CYS A 87 -9.81 -7.81 0.89
N HIS A 88 -9.48 -9.00 0.40
CA HIS A 88 -8.66 -9.98 1.11
C HIS A 88 -7.23 -10.00 0.56
N LEU A 89 -6.26 -9.91 1.47
CA LEU A 89 -4.83 -9.86 1.15
C LEU A 89 -4.04 -11.05 1.72
N ASP A 90 -4.70 -11.99 2.41
CA ASP A 90 -4.07 -13.10 3.13
C ASP A 90 -3.40 -14.13 2.21
N ARG A 91 -3.79 -14.16 0.94
CA ARG A 91 -3.24 -15.06 -0.07
C ARG A 91 -2.28 -14.37 -1.05
N VAL A 92 -2.11 -13.05 -0.94
CA VAL A 92 -1.28 -12.28 -1.85
C VAL A 92 0.17 -12.76 -1.78
N SER A 93 0.73 -13.08 -2.94
CA SER A 93 2.16 -13.21 -3.15
C SER A 93 2.67 -12.00 -3.90
N ILE A 94 3.82 -11.46 -3.46
CA ILE A 94 4.51 -10.38 -4.16
C ILE A 94 5.66 -10.99 -4.98
N SER A 95 5.66 -10.73 -6.29
CA SER A 95 6.76 -11.09 -7.19
C SER A 95 7.42 -9.82 -7.72
N MET A 96 8.72 -9.69 -7.51
CA MET A 96 9.52 -8.54 -7.98
C MET A 96 10.18 -8.89 -9.31
N ASP A 97 10.16 -7.95 -10.27
CA ASP A 97 10.93 -8.11 -11.50
C ASP A 97 12.44 -8.05 -11.25
N PRO A 98 13.27 -8.66 -12.11
CA PRO A 98 14.73 -8.71 -11.92
C PRO A 98 15.41 -7.33 -11.87
N ASP A 99 14.82 -6.30 -12.47
CA ASP A 99 15.32 -4.92 -12.43
C ASP A 99 14.94 -4.20 -11.13
N GLY A 100 14.01 -4.75 -10.35
CA GLY A 100 13.51 -4.18 -9.11
C GLY A 100 12.66 -2.92 -9.28
N GLU A 101 12.19 -2.61 -10.48
CA GLU A 101 11.40 -1.41 -10.76
C GLU A 101 9.88 -1.68 -10.87
N THR A 102 9.52 -2.94 -11.12
CA THR A 102 8.14 -3.43 -11.18
C THR A 102 7.94 -4.61 -10.24
N ALA A 103 6.74 -4.74 -9.69
CA ALA A 103 6.32 -5.88 -8.89
C ALA A 103 4.86 -6.22 -9.20
N SER A 104 4.51 -7.50 -9.10
CA SER A 104 3.12 -7.93 -9.10
C SER A 104 2.69 -8.41 -7.71
N ALA A 105 1.44 -8.11 -7.35
CA ALA A 105 0.78 -8.61 -6.15
C ALA A 105 -0.48 -9.36 -6.57
N TYR A 106 -0.48 -10.68 -6.37
CA TYR A 106 -1.57 -11.57 -6.77
C TYR A 106 -1.67 -12.80 -5.86
N PRO A 107 -2.88 -13.32 -5.60
CA PRO A 107 -4.19 -12.72 -5.88
C PRO A 107 -4.58 -11.69 -4.83
N VAL A 108 -5.09 -10.53 -5.27
CA VAL A 108 -5.89 -9.63 -4.44
C VAL A 108 -7.35 -10.01 -4.64
N ASP A 109 -7.95 -10.65 -3.64
CA ASP A 109 -9.30 -11.19 -3.72
C ASP A 109 -10.32 -10.13 -3.32
N LEU A 110 -11.28 -9.84 -4.20
CA LEU A 110 -12.35 -8.87 -4.01
C LEU A 110 -13.70 -9.58 -3.98
N SER A 111 -14.59 -9.18 -3.07
CA SER A 111 -15.96 -9.71 -3.01
C SER A 111 -16.98 -8.61 -2.75
N GLY A 112 -18.21 -8.83 -3.22
CA GLY A 112 -19.36 -7.96 -3.00
C GLY A 112 -20.66 -8.57 -3.57
N PRO A 113 -21.77 -7.83 -3.59
CA PRO A 113 -23.07 -8.31 -4.05
C PRO A 113 -23.09 -8.81 -5.49
N ALA A 114 -22.21 -8.26 -6.34
CA ALA A 114 -22.06 -8.65 -7.73
C ALA A 114 -21.29 -9.97 -7.91
N GLY A 115 -20.62 -10.47 -6.88
CA GLY A 115 -19.80 -11.68 -6.91
C GLY A 115 -18.40 -11.48 -6.35
N SER A 116 -17.47 -12.34 -6.76
CA SER A 116 -16.07 -12.29 -6.32
C SER A 116 -15.13 -12.42 -7.51
N ILE A 117 -14.00 -11.74 -7.45
CA ILE A 117 -12.94 -11.77 -8.46
C ILE A 117 -11.57 -11.67 -7.79
N SER A 118 -10.56 -12.30 -8.38
CA SER A 118 -9.17 -12.09 -8.01
C SER A 118 -8.52 -11.17 -9.03
N VAL A 119 -7.80 -10.15 -8.58
CA VAL A 119 -7.05 -9.26 -9.47
C VAL A 119 -5.57 -9.32 -9.14
N GLU A 120 -4.75 -9.12 -10.16
CA GLU A 120 -3.33 -8.78 -10.00
C GLU A 120 -3.20 -7.26 -10.01
N LEU A 121 -2.50 -6.72 -9.02
CA LEU A 121 -2.03 -5.35 -9.04
C LEU A 121 -0.58 -5.34 -9.51
N VAL A 122 -0.33 -4.70 -10.65
CA VAL A 122 1.03 -4.44 -11.10
C VAL A 122 1.43 -3.07 -10.56
N LEU A 123 2.53 -3.03 -9.81
CA LEU A 123 3.05 -1.85 -9.16
C LEU A 123 4.38 -1.45 -9.78
N GLY A 124 4.57 -0.14 -9.98
CA GLY A 124 5.83 0.45 -10.38
C GLY A 124 6.40 1.33 -9.27
N LYS A 125 7.73 1.29 -9.12
CA LYS A 125 8.45 2.21 -8.23
C LYS A 125 8.40 3.63 -8.79
N ARG A 126 8.03 4.60 -7.95
CA ARG A 126 7.93 6.03 -8.28
C ARG A 126 8.55 6.87 -7.18
N GLU A 127 9.01 8.05 -7.52
CA GLU A 127 9.37 9.08 -6.56
C GLU A 127 8.19 10.03 -6.39
N ILE A 128 7.71 10.18 -5.15
CA ILE A 128 6.64 11.10 -4.80
C ILE A 128 7.15 12.16 -3.82
N GLU A 129 6.50 13.31 -3.79
CA GLU A 129 6.77 14.36 -2.81
C GLU A 129 5.73 14.32 -1.69
N VAL A 130 6.20 14.20 -0.45
CA VAL A 130 5.39 14.29 0.76
C VAL A 130 6.06 15.27 1.71
N ASP A 131 5.31 16.31 2.13
CA ASP A 131 5.79 17.40 2.98
C ASP A 131 7.10 18.05 2.48
N GLY A 132 7.19 18.26 1.16
CA GLY A 132 8.37 18.85 0.51
C GLY A 132 9.58 17.93 0.43
N LYS A 133 9.41 16.62 0.70
CA LYS A 133 10.49 15.63 0.63
C LYS A 133 10.17 14.55 -0.39
N LYS A 134 11.16 14.25 -1.23
CA LYS A 134 11.14 13.14 -2.17
C LYS A 134 11.28 11.82 -1.41
N GLN A 135 10.37 10.90 -1.68
CA GLN A 135 10.37 9.56 -1.14
C GLN A 135 9.97 8.53 -2.20
N LYS A 136 10.47 7.31 -2.07
CA LYS A 136 10.06 6.20 -2.92
C LYS A 136 8.66 5.73 -2.52
N ALA A 137 7.84 5.40 -3.49
CA ALA A 137 6.56 4.73 -3.33
C ALA A 137 6.37 3.70 -4.42
N TRP A 138 5.59 2.67 -4.13
CA TRP A 138 5.13 1.69 -5.12
C TRP A 138 3.68 2.01 -5.43
N LEU A 139 3.39 2.33 -6.69
CA LEU A 139 2.07 2.77 -7.14
C LEU A 139 1.54 1.81 -8.20
N VAL A 140 0.23 1.59 -8.21
CA VAL A 140 -0.44 0.72 -9.19
C VAL A 140 -0.32 1.34 -10.58
N THR A 141 0.26 0.61 -11.53
CA THR A 141 0.46 1.05 -12.93
C THR A 141 -0.52 0.40 -13.89
N THR A 142 -1.00 -0.82 -13.57
CA THR A 142 -2.10 -1.50 -14.25
C THR A 142 -2.75 -2.53 -13.31
N ILE A 143 -3.92 -3.03 -13.69
CA ILE A 143 -4.67 -4.07 -12.99
C ILE A 143 -5.04 -5.15 -14.00
N ASN A 144 -4.80 -6.43 -13.66
CA ASN A 144 -5.16 -7.55 -14.52
C ASN A 144 -6.21 -8.43 -13.81
N PRO A 145 -7.42 -8.57 -14.39
CA PRO A 145 -8.40 -9.55 -13.92
C PRO A 145 -7.85 -10.97 -14.05
N ASP A 146 -8.10 -11.82 -13.05
CA ASP A 146 -7.71 -13.24 -12.99
C ASP A 146 -6.19 -13.55 -13.02
N GLY A 147 -5.33 -12.54 -13.11
CA GLY A 147 -3.86 -12.69 -13.21
C GLY A 147 -3.45 -13.19 -14.59
N VAL A 148 -2.72 -12.36 -15.36
CA VAL A 148 -2.40 -12.64 -16.77
C VAL A 148 -0.92 -12.45 -17.04
#